data_AF-A0A4R5MJ69-F1
#
_entry.id   AF-A0A4R5MJ69-F1
#
_cell.length_a   1.000
_cell.length_b   1.000
_cell.length_c   1.000
_cell.angle_alpha   90.00
_cell.angle_beta   90.00
_cell.angle_gamma   90.00
#
_symmetry.space_group_name_H-M   'P 1'
#
loop_
_entity.id
_entity.type
_entity.pdbx_description
1 polymer ?
#
loop_
_entity_poly.entity_id
_entity_poly.type
_entity_poly.pdbx_seq_one_letter_code
_entity_poly.pdbx_strand_id
1 'polypeptide(L)'
;MKSLKLSNKLIIIKTIGIIVIIPFVFSFLFYVLLIIPEYCACDRQMYEGQVGTTIWGDTVDCGGESMFFSEAFFQLFTIINVSFIVVLTILFSWYRKISNVKI
;
A
#
# COMPACT_ATOMS: atom_id res chain seq x y z
N MET A 1 -14.74 -19.65 -31.80
CA MET A 1 -15.27 -19.58 -30.42
C MET A 1 -14.19 -19.42 -29.33
N LYS A 2 -13.01 -20.07 -29.44
CA LYS A 2 -11.91 -20.02 -28.44
C LYS A 2 -11.30 -18.62 -28.26
N SER A 3 -11.19 -17.84 -29.34
CA SER A 3 -10.67 -16.46 -29.33
C SER A 3 -11.55 -15.46 -28.58
N LEU A 4 -12.89 -15.62 -28.66
CA LEU A 4 -13.86 -14.75 -27.98
C LEU A 4 -13.77 -14.91 -26.45
N LYS A 5 -13.66 -16.15 -25.95
CA LYS A 5 -13.49 -16.44 -24.51
C LYS A 5 -12.19 -15.88 -23.94
N LEU A 6 -11.12 -15.85 -24.74
CA LEU A 6 -9.82 -15.33 -24.33
C LEU A 6 -9.81 -13.79 -24.22
N SER A 7 -10.52 -13.11 -25.12
CA SER A 7 -10.70 -11.65 -25.06
C SER A 7 -11.42 -11.22 -23.78
N ASN A 8 -12.53 -11.90 -23.44
CA ASN A 8 -13.31 -11.57 -22.25
C ASN A 8 -12.51 -11.78 -20.95
N LYS A 9 -11.71 -12.85 -20.86
CA LYS A 9 -10.83 -13.08 -19.69
C LYS A 9 -9.80 -11.96 -19.48
N LEU A 10 -9.23 -11.43 -20.56
CA LEU A 10 -8.28 -10.32 -20.49
C LEU A 10 -8.94 -9.03 -20.02
N ILE A 11 -10.16 -8.75 -20.49
CA ILE A 11 -10.95 -7.59 -20.05
C ILE A 11 -11.23 -7.71 -18.55
N ILE A 12 -11.68 -8.88 -18.07
CA ILE A 12 -11.97 -9.12 -16.66
C ILE A 12 -10.72 -8.87 -15.79
N ILE A 13 -9.57 -9.43 -16.15
CA ILE A 13 -8.32 -9.25 -15.37
C ILE A 13 -7.90 -7.77 -15.35
N LYS A 14 -8.04 -7.05 -16.46
CA LYS A 14 -7.77 -5.61 -16.50
C LYS A 14 -8.70 -4.82 -15.59
N THR A 15 -9.99 -5.12 -15.61
CA THR A 15 -10.98 -4.47 -14.75
C THR A 15 -10.69 -4.73 -13.27
N ILE A 16 -10.42 -5.98 -12.89
CA ILE A 16 -10.03 -6.33 -11.52
C ILE A 16 -8.75 -5.59 -11.12
N GLY A 17 -7.74 -5.55 -12.01
CA GLY A 17 -6.51 -4.81 -11.77
C GLY A 17 -6.74 -3.34 -11.45
N ILE A 18 -7.59 -2.64 -12.21
CA ILE A 18 -7.92 -1.23 -11.95
C ILE A 18 -8.61 -1.07 -10.59
N ILE A 19 -9.56 -1.95 -10.26
CA ILE A 19 -10.28 -1.93 -8.98
C ILE A 19 -9.32 -2.11 -7.79
N VAL A 20 -8.25 -2.89 -7.95
CA VAL A 20 -7.24 -3.11 -6.91
C VAL A 20 -6.21 -1.96 -6.85
N ILE A 21 -5.83 -1.39 -8.00
CA ILE A 21 -4.83 -0.31 -8.08
C ILE A 21 -5.33 0.97 -7.40
N ILE A 22 -6.59 1.35 -7.60
CA ILE A 22 -7.12 2.61 -7.04
C ILE A 22 -6.97 2.67 -5.50
N PRO A 23 -7.50 1.72 -4.71
CA PRO A 23 -7.34 1.74 -3.25
C PRO A 23 -5.89 1.54 -2.82
N PHE A 24 -5.09 0.78 -3.58
CA PHE A 24 -3.66 0.66 -3.33
C PHE A 24 -2.95 2.01 -3.40
N VAL A 25 -3.19 2.81 -4.43
CA VAL A 25 -2.56 4.13 -4.58
C VAL A 25 -2.93 5.06 -3.42
N PHE A 26 -4.21 5.09 -3.02
CA PHE A 26 -4.62 5.89 -1.86
C PHE A 26 -3.97 5.41 -0.56
N SER A 27 -3.95 4.09 -0.32
CA SER A 27 -3.31 3.50 0.86
C SER A 27 -1.80 3.73 0.88
N PHE A 28 -1.14 3.64 -0.26
CA PHE A 28 0.29 3.84 -0.42
C PHE A 28 0.68 5.31 -0.21
N LEU A 29 -0.08 6.25 -0.79
CA LEU A 29 0.14 7.68 -0.59
C LEU A 29 -0.04 8.06 0.89
N PHE A 30 -1.10 7.58 1.54
CA PHE A 30 -1.32 7.80 2.97
C PHE A 30 -0.16 7.24 3.81
N TYR A 31 0.31 6.04 3.48
CA TYR A 31 1.43 5.39 4.17
C TYR A 31 2.75 6.16 4.03
N VAL A 32 3.09 6.63 2.82
CA VAL A 32 4.36 7.33 2.56
C VAL A 32 4.34 8.79 3.03
N LEU A 33 3.20 9.47 2.91
CA LEU A 33 3.12 10.90 3.22
C LEU A 33 2.87 11.19 4.70
N LEU A 34 2.24 10.27 5.43
CA LEU A 34 1.84 10.51 6.82
C LEU A 34 2.46 9.48 7.76
N ILE A 35 2.18 8.19 7.55
CA ILE A 35 2.55 7.14 8.51
C ILE A 35 4.07 6.98 8.65
N ILE A 36 4.80 6.86 7.54
CA ILE A 36 6.27 6.74 7.60
C ILE A 36 6.91 7.97 8.27
N PRO A 37 6.59 9.21 7.86
CA PRO A 37 7.13 10.41 8.48
C PRO A 37 6.84 10.52 9.98
N GLU A 38 5.62 10.17 10.40
CA GLU A 38 5.20 10.21 11.80
C GLU A 38 5.91 9.13 12.62
N TYR A 39 5.97 7.91 12.11
CA TYR A 39 6.76 6.82 12.71
C TYR A 39 8.23 7.23 12.89
N CYS A 40 8.85 7.82 11.87
CA CYS A 40 10.24 8.27 11.94
C CYS A 40 10.45 9.45 12.90
N ALA A 41 9.42 10.27 13.14
CA ALA A 41 9.50 11.40 14.06
C ALA A 41 9.32 10.98 15.53
N CYS A 42 8.50 9.93 15.76
CA CYS A 42 8.10 9.49 17.09
C CYS A 42 8.77 8.17 17.55
N ASP A 43 9.55 7.48 16.71
CA ASP A 43 10.20 6.18 17.04
C ASP A 43 11.14 6.23 18.28
N ARG A 44 11.66 7.41 18.60
CA ARG A 44 12.62 7.66 19.69
C ARG A 44 12.03 8.39 20.89
N GLN A 45 10.76 8.76 20.84
CA GLN A 45 10.11 9.50 21.91
C GLN A 45 9.57 8.50 22.95
N MET A 46 10.14 8.54 24.16
CA MET A 46 9.81 7.61 25.25
C MET A 46 8.63 8.08 26.11
N TYR A 47 8.23 9.35 25.99
CA TYR A 47 7.21 9.95 26.84
C TYR A 47 6.10 10.58 25.99
N GLU A 48 4.85 10.44 26.45
CA GLU A 48 3.68 11.03 25.80
C GLU A 48 3.78 12.57 25.77
N GLY A 49 3.41 13.17 24.64
CA GLY A 49 3.37 14.63 24.46
C GLY A 49 4.71 15.24 24.01
N GLN A 50 5.68 14.41 23.65
CA GLN A 50 6.89 14.88 22.98
C GLN A 50 6.60 15.26 21.54
N VAL A 51 7.22 16.34 21.07
CA VAL A 51 7.01 16.83 19.70
C VAL A 51 8.10 16.23 18.82
N GLY A 52 7.68 15.54 17.76
CA GLY A 52 8.57 15.06 16.70
C GLY A 52 8.62 16.05 15.54
N THR A 53 9.71 16.08 14.79
CA THR A 53 9.76 16.75 13.49
C THR A 53 9.79 15.70 12.40
N THR A 54 8.80 15.73 11.51
CA THR A 54 8.73 14.80 10.39
C THR A 54 9.81 15.09 9.34
N ILE A 55 10.03 14.16 8.41
CA ILE A 55 10.94 14.36 7.28
C ILE A 55 10.51 15.53 6.37
N TRP A 56 9.26 15.99 6.48
CA TRP A 56 8.72 17.13 5.74
C TRP A 56 8.96 18.47 6.45
N GLY A 57 9.51 18.45 7.67
CA GLY A 57 9.73 19.63 8.50
C GLY A 57 8.52 20.03 9.35
N ASP A 58 7.45 19.24 9.34
CA ASP A 58 6.27 19.49 10.16
C ASP A 58 6.49 19.01 11.59
N THR A 59 6.09 19.82 12.56
CA THR A 59 6.02 19.41 13.97
C THR A 59 4.75 18.61 14.20
N VAL A 60 4.91 17.37 14.66
CA VAL A 60 3.81 16.48 15.04
C VAL A 60 3.85 16.23 16.54
N ASP A 61 2.68 16.21 17.16
CA ASP A 61 2.54 15.86 18.57
C ASP A 61 2.53 14.34 18.70
N CYS A 62 3.55 13.76 19.34
CA CYS A 62 3.59 12.33 19.66
C CYS A 62 2.77 12.04 20.95
N GLY A 63 1.89 12.95 21.38
CA GLY A 63 0.92 12.78 22.45
C GLY A 63 -0.23 11.84 22.06
N GLY A 64 -0.36 10.72 22.77
CA GLY A 64 -1.33 9.66 22.47
C GLY A 64 -0.79 8.54 21.58
N GLU A 65 0.40 8.73 21.02
CA GLU A 65 1.12 7.80 20.15
C GLU A 65 2.38 7.32 20.88
N SER A 66 2.22 6.48 21.91
CA SER A 66 3.38 5.76 22.47
C SER A 66 4.17 5.09 21.33
N MET A 67 5.48 4.92 21.45
CA MET A 67 6.33 4.21 20.48
C MET A 67 5.65 2.94 19.92
N PHE A 68 4.95 2.20 20.80
CA PHE A 68 4.19 0.99 20.46
C PHE A 68 3.00 1.22 19.51
N PHE A 69 2.26 2.32 19.67
CA PHE A 69 1.12 2.64 18.81
C PHE A 69 1.59 3.01 17.41
N SER A 70 2.56 3.91 17.31
CA SER A 70 3.13 4.32 16.01
C SER A 70 3.76 3.13 15.28
N GLU A 71 4.46 2.25 15.99
CA GLU A 71 5.00 1.01 15.42
C GLU A 71 3.88 0.06 14.94
N ALA A 72 2.82 -0.12 15.72
CA ALA A 72 1.68 -0.95 15.32
C ALA A 72 0.99 -0.41 14.06
N PHE A 73 0.82 0.91 13.94
CA PHE A 73 0.27 1.56 12.75
C PHE A 73 1.19 1.38 11.54
N PHE A 74 2.49 1.60 11.72
CA PHE A 74 3.48 1.35 10.69
C PHE A 74 3.42 -0.11 10.19
N GLN A 75 3.43 -1.09 11.10
CA GLN A 75 3.37 -2.51 10.75
C GLN A 75 2.07 -2.87 10.03
N LEU A 76 0.91 -2.39 10.52
CA LEU A 76 -0.39 -2.64 9.91
C LEU A 76 -0.43 -2.15 8.45
N PHE A 77 -0.05 -0.90 8.21
CA PHE A 77 -0.07 -0.35 6.86
C PHE A 77 1.03 -0.93 5.96
N THR A 78 2.15 -1.38 6.53
CA THR A 78 3.15 -2.16 5.79
C THR A 78 2.53 -3.46 5.27
N ILE A 79 1.85 -4.22 6.13
CA ILE A 79 1.20 -5.48 5.75
C ILE A 79 0.12 -5.24 4.68
N ILE A 80 -0.70 -4.19 4.84
CA ILE A 80 -1.74 -3.82 3.87
C ILE A 80 -1.10 -3.53 2.50
N ASN A 81 -0.08 -2.66 2.44
CA ASN A 81 0.57 -2.29 1.18
C ASN A 81 1.30 -3.47 0.53
N VAL A 82 2.00 -4.30 1.30
CA VAL A 82 2.64 -5.53 0.81
C VAL A 82 1.61 -6.49 0.24
N SER A 83 0.46 -6.65 0.90
CA SER A 83 -0.64 -7.51 0.42
C SER A 83 -1.17 -7.04 -0.93
N PHE A 84 -1.35 -5.73 -1.13
CA PHE A 84 -1.72 -5.17 -2.44
C PHE A 84 -0.67 -5.48 -3.51
N ILE A 85 0.62 -5.29 -3.21
CA ILE A 85 1.72 -5.57 -4.14
C ILE A 85 1.71 -7.05 -4.57
N VAL A 86 1.51 -7.97 -3.62
CA VAL A 86 1.42 -9.41 -3.91
C VAL A 86 0.24 -9.71 -4.84
N VAL A 87 -0.95 -9.19 -4.54
CA VAL A 87 -2.15 -9.39 -5.38
C VAL A 87 -1.93 -8.84 -6.80
N LEU A 88 -1.38 -7.62 -6.91
CA LEU A 88 -1.08 -7.01 -8.21
C LEU A 88 -0.05 -7.82 -9.01
N THR A 89 0.96 -8.37 -8.33
CA THR A 89 1.99 -9.23 -8.94
C THR A 89 1.38 -10.52 -9.48
N ILE A 90 0.46 -11.14 -8.74
CA ILE A 90 -0.28 -12.34 -9.18
C ILE A 90 -1.15 -12.01 -10.40
N LEU A 91 -1.92 -10.91 -10.34
CA LEU A 91 -2.76 -10.47 -11.46
C LEU A 91 -1.94 -10.18 -12.71
N PHE A 92 -0.80 -9.51 -12.57
CA PHE A 92 0.12 -9.22 -13.67
C PHE A 92 0.73 -10.48 -14.27
N SER A 93 1.14 -11.43 -13.42
CA SER A 93 1.67 -12.73 -13.86
C SER A 93 0.62 -13.53 -14.63
N TRP A 94 -0.63 -13.54 -14.16
CA TRP A 94 -1.76 -14.15 -14.87
C TRP A 94 -2.08 -13.46 -16.19
N TYR A 95 -2.09 -12.12 -16.20
CA TYR A 95 -2.28 -11.34 -17.41
C TYR A 95 -1.24 -11.71 -18.48
N ARG A 96 0.05 -11.76 -18.09
CA ARG A 96 1.15 -12.16 -18.98
C ARG A 96 0.97 -13.58 -19.50
N LYS A 97 0.68 -14.55 -18.63
CA LYS A 97 0.46 -15.95 -19.04
C LYS A 97 -0.66 -16.07 -20.08
N ILE A 98 -1.78 -15.39 -19.86
CA ILE A 98 -2.93 -15.43 -20.79
C ILE A 98 -2.63 -14.68 -22.09
N SER A 99 -1.86 -13.58 -22.02
CA SER A 99 -1.44 -12.84 -23.21
C SER A 99 -0.45 -13.63 -24.08
N ASN A 100 0.46 -14.40 -23.49
CA ASN A 100 1.45 -15.20 -24.20
C ASN A 100 0.86 -16.46 -24.86
N VAL A 101 -0.28 -16.98 -24.38
CA VAL A 101 -1.02 -18.09 -25.01
C VAL A 101 -1.71 -17.68 -26.32
N LYS A 102 -1.64 -16.40 -26.69
CA LYS A 102 -2.31 -15.80 -27.84
C LYS A 102 -1.44 -15.71 -29.11
N ILE A 103 -0.19 -16.21 -29.04
CA ILE A 103 0.74 -16.43 -30.16
C ILE A 103 0.73 -17.93 -30.46
#